data_AF-A0A1V6K9C8-F1
#
_entry.id   AF-A0A1V6K9C8-F1
#
_cell.length_a   1.000
_cell.length_b   1.000
_cell.length_c   1.000
_cell.angle_alpha   90.00
_cell.angle_beta   90.00
_cell.angle_gamma   90.00
#
_symmetry.space_group_name_H-M   'P 1'
#
loop_
_entity.id
_entity.type
_entity.pdbx_description
1 polymer ?
#
loop_
_entity_poly.entity_id
_entity_poly.type
_entity_poly.pdbx_seq_one_letter_code
_entity_poly.pdbx_strand_id
1 'polypeptide(L)'
;MQDSIYLYKDKPFTGVAIERYPNGFLQRAATFVKGKQNGPMLMWYPDGSPQMSANYVNGYLQGRFLGWYNNGSVIYDLMINRGTYAGDNLFDEDASRASSEIEDREGESPDNDQSQE
;
A
#
# COMPACT_ATOMS: atom_id res chain seq x y z
N MET A 1 -14.37 12.15 -23.98
CA MET A 1 -13.33 11.64 -23.06
C MET A 1 -13.42 10.13 -23.11
N GLN A 2 -12.44 9.47 -23.72
CA GLN A 2 -12.46 8.01 -23.87
C GLN A 2 -11.88 7.39 -22.60
N ASP A 3 -12.73 6.79 -21.76
CA ASP A 3 -12.29 5.93 -20.67
C ASP A 3 -11.47 4.78 -21.28
N SER A 4 -10.15 4.86 -21.21
CA SER A 4 -9.29 3.79 -21.71
C SER A 4 -9.40 2.61 -20.74
N ILE A 5 -9.80 1.45 -21.25
CA ILE A 5 -9.89 0.21 -20.46
C ILE A 5 -8.68 -0.68 -20.73
N TYR A 6 -8.22 -1.35 -19.69
CA TYR A 6 -7.17 -2.36 -19.79
C TYR A 6 -7.72 -3.66 -20.35
N LEU A 7 -7.18 -4.10 -21.47
CA LEU A 7 -7.59 -5.33 -22.17
C LEU A 7 -6.51 -6.41 -22.01
N TYR A 8 -6.94 -7.65 -21.80
CA TYR A 8 -6.10 -8.84 -21.89
C TYR A 8 -6.73 -9.82 -22.87
N LYS A 9 -6.01 -10.16 -23.95
CA LYS A 9 -6.55 -10.96 -25.08
C LYS A 9 -7.87 -10.38 -25.62
N ASP A 10 -7.86 -9.07 -25.87
CA ASP A 10 -8.99 -8.27 -26.39
C ASP A 10 -10.26 -8.26 -25.52
N LYS A 11 -10.14 -8.63 -24.24
CA LYS A 11 -11.24 -8.62 -23.28
C LYS A 11 -10.94 -7.72 -22.08
N PRO A 12 -11.94 -7.03 -21.51
CA PRO A 12 -11.75 -6.23 -20.31
C PRO A 12 -11.18 -7.09 -19.17
N PHE A 13 -9.99 -6.71 -18.71
CA PHE A 13 -9.26 -7.49 -17.72
C PHE A 13 -9.86 -7.30 -16.32
N THR A 14 -9.89 -8.38 -15.53
CA THR A 14 -10.21 -8.32 -14.10
C THR A 14 -9.17 -9.13 -13.35
N GLY A 15 -8.52 -8.50 -12.38
CA GLY A 15 -7.42 -9.09 -11.63
C GLY A 15 -6.31 -8.09 -11.34
N VAL A 16 -5.16 -8.61 -10.90
CA VAL A 16 -3.97 -7.81 -10.64
C VAL A 16 -3.02 -7.92 -11.82
N ALA A 17 -2.71 -6.78 -12.43
CA ALA A 17 -1.66 -6.68 -13.44
C ALA A 17 -0.32 -6.40 -12.74
N ILE A 18 0.70 -7.17 -13.09
CA ILE A 18 2.04 -7.08 -12.52
C ILE A 18 3.02 -6.72 -13.62
N GLU A 19 3.81 -5.70 -13.39
CA GLU A 19 4.96 -5.33 -14.21
C GLU A 19 6.24 -5.49 -13.40
N ARG A 20 7.28 -5.98 -14.06
CA ARG A 20 8.59 -6.25 -13.46
C ARG A 20 9.66 -5.51 -14.23
N TYR A 21 10.68 -5.09 -13.50
CA TYR A 21 11.92 -4.60 -14.10
C TYR A 21 12.65 -5.73 -14.84
N PRO A 22 13.61 -5.39 -15.74
CA PRO A 22 14.45 -6.39 -16.40
C PRO A 22 15.25 -7.28 -15.43
N ASN A 23 15.53 -6.80 -14.23
CA ASN A 23 16.18 -7.56 -13.16
C ASN A 23 15.24 -8.54 -12.43
N GLY A 24 13.95 -8.58 -12.79
CA GLY A 24 12.93 -9.46 -12.22
C GLY A 24 12.20 -8.90 -10.99
N PHE A 25 12.68 -7.81 -10.39
CA PHE A 25 12.00 -7.17 -9.27
C PHE A 25 10.68 -6.55 -9.70
N LEU A 26 9.77 -6.47 -8.74
CA LEU A 26 8.45 -5.90 -8.96
C LEU A 26 8.59 -4.41 -9.24
N GLN A 27 7.98 -3.93 -10.33
CA GLN A 27 7.96 -2.51 -10.69
C GLN A 27 6.61 -1.90 -10.34
N ARG A 28 5.53 -2.60 -10.68
CA ARG A 28 4.16 -2.11 -10.48
C ARG A 28 3.20 -3.26 -10.30
N ALA A 29 2.23 -3.06 -9.42
CA ALA A 29 1.08 -3.93 -9.23
C ALA A 29 -0.18 -3.07 -9.20
N ALA A 30 -1.14 -3.35 -10.07
CA ALA A 30 -2.37 -2.57 -10.18
C ALA A 30 -3.59 -3.48 -10.32
N THR A 31 -4.64 -3.16 -9.56
CA THR A 31 -5.89 -3.94 -9.57
C THR A 31 -6.88 -3.36 -10.59
N PHE A 32 -7.46 -4.22 -11.41
CA PHE A 32 -8.45 -3.87 -12.41
C PHE A 32 -9.73 -4.69 -12.24
N VAL A 33 -10.86 -4.05 -12.51
CA VAL A 33 -12.18 -4.67 -12.59
C VAL A 33 -12.83 -4.22 -13.89
N LYS A 34 -13.18 -5.18 -14.77
CA LYS A 34 -13.77 -4.92 -16.10
C LYS A 34 -12.96 -3.89 -16.91
N GLY A 35 -11.64 -4.01 -16.86
CA GLY A 35 -10.69 -3.14 -17.53
C GLY A 35 -10.50 -1.76 -16.91
N LYS A 36 -11.26 -1.38 -15.88
CA LYS A 36 -11.06 -0.13 -15.15
C LYS A 36 -10.21 -0.38 -13.90
N GLN A 37 -9.31 0.54 -13.60
CA GLN A 37 -8.50 0.45 -12.39
C GLN A 37 -9.40 0.60 -11.16
N ASN A 38 -9.39 -0.39 -10.27
CA ASN A 38 -10.28 -0.44 -9.12
C ASN A 38 -9.65 -1.29 -8.02
N GLY A 39 -9.15 -0.61 -6.99
CA GLY A 39 -8.37 -1.18 -5.90
C GLY A 39 -6.96 -0.58 -5.82
N PRO A 40 -6.06 -1.23 -5.07
CA PRO A 40 -4.74 -0.71 -4.81
C PRO A 40 -3.85 -0.69 -6.06
N MET A 41 -2.96 0.29 -6.08
CA MET A 41 -1.85 0.44 -7.00
C MET A 41 -0.58 0.70 -6.19
N LEU A 42 0.44 -0.11 -6.43
CA LEU A 42 1.73 -0.01 -5.79
C LEU A 42 2.82 0.07 -6.86
N MET A 43 3.83 0.88 -6.60
CA MET A 43 5.04 0.97 -7.42
C MET A 43 6.27 0.87 -6.53
N TRP A 44 7.33 0.30 -7.08
CA TRP A 44 8.60 0.11 -6.42
C TRP A 44 9.74 0.59 -7.31
N TYR A 45 10.83 1.01 -6.70
CA TYR A 45 12.08 1.30 -7.37
C TYR A 45 12.79 0.00 -7.80
N PRO A 46 13.82 0.08 -8.69
CA PRO A 46 14.54 -1.10 -9.16
C PRO A 46 15.27 -1.91 -8.08
N ASP A 47 15.51 -1.31 -6.91
CA ASP A 47 16.08 -1.95 -5.72
C ASP A 47 15.02 -2.64 -4.83
N GLY A 48 13.74 -2.55 -5.20
CA GLY A 48 12.61 -3.12 -4.46
C GLY A 48 12.04 -2.21 -3.37
N SER A 49 12.60 -1.02 -3.15
CA SER A 49 12.06 -0.05 -2.19
C SER A 49 10.73 0.54 -2.68
N PRO A 50 9.78 0.88 -1.79
CA PRO A 50 8.49 1.44 -2.19
C PRO A 50 8.67 2.81 -2.83
N GLN A 51 8.02 3.03 -3.96
CA GLN A 51 8.03 4.30 -4.69
C GLN A 51 6.70 5.04 -4.54
N MET A 52 5.58 4.32 -4.59
CA MET A 52 4.24 4.91 -4.53
C MET A 52 3.19 3.92 -4.05
N SER A 53 2.22 4.43 -3.30
CA SER A 53 1.01 3.70 -2.93
C SER A 53 -0.22 4.58 -3.17
N ALA A 54 -1.19 4.03 -3.85
CA ALA A 54 -2.41 4.71 -4.26
C ALA A 54 -3.59 3.73 -4.28
N ASN A 55 -4.80 4.26 -4.16
CA ASN A 55 -6.01 3.46 -4.33
C ASN A 55 -6.93 4.10 -5.38
N TYR A 56 -7.50 3.28 -6.24
CA TYR A 56 -8.37 3.72 -7.32
C TYR A 56 -9.77 3.17 -7.15
N VAL A 57 -10.78 3.97 -7.49
CA VAL A 57 -12.18 3.57 -7.53
C VAL A 57 -12.75 3.96 -8.89
N ASN A 58 -13.15 2.96 -9.68
CA ASN A 58 -13.69 3.14 -11.03
C ASN A 58 -12.82 4.00 -11.97
N GLY A 59 -11.49 3.88 -11.85
CA GLY A 59 -10.52 4.62 -12.63
C GLY A 59 -10.06 5.95 -12.03
N TYR A 60 -10.65 6.39 -10.91
CA TYR A 60 -10.28 7.63 -10.24
C TYR A 60 -9.46 7.36 -8.99
N LEU A 61 -8.37 8.12 -8.82
CA LEU A 61 -7.60 8.10 -7.57
C LEU A 61 -8.50 8.54 -6.41
N GLN A 62 -8.56 7.74 -5.35
CA GLN A 62 -9.40 7.99 -4.19
C GLN A 62 -8.79 7.38 -2.92
N GLY A 63 -8.67 8.22 -1.88
CA GLY A 63 -8.05 7.90 -0.61
C GLY A 63 -6.64 8.50 -0.50
N ARG A 64 -5.84 7.93 0.41
CA ARG A 64 -4.47 8.37 0.65
C ARG A 64 -3.58 8.05 -0.55
N PHE A 65 -2.81 9.03 -0.98
CA PHE A 65 -1.78 8.93 -1.99
C PHE A 65 -0.42 9.18 -1.33
N LEU A 66 0.44 8.17 -1.37
CA LEU A 66 1.78 8.21 -0.80
C LEU A 66 2.82 8.08 -1.91
N GLY A 67 3.86 8.90 -1.83
CA GLY A 67 5.05 8.81 -2.68
C GLY A 67 6.30 8.95 -1.84
N TRP A 68 7.33 8.16 -2.16
CA TRP A 68 8.61 8.15 -1.43
C TRP A 68 9.76 8.35 -2.39
N TYR A 69 10.83 8.97 -1.90
CA TYR A 69 12.15 8.92 -2.53
C TYR A 69 12.77 7.54 -2.29
N ASN A 70 13.78 7.18 -3.07
CA ASN A 70 14.50 5.92 -2.91
C ASN A 70 15.19 5.76 -1.54
N ASN A 71 15.47 6.86 -0.84
CA ASN A 71 16.00 6.84 0.52
C ASN A 71 14.92 6.61 1.60
N GLY A 72 13.65 6.42 1.21
CA GLY A 72 12.51 6.22 2.09
C GLY A 72 11.84 7.49 2.61
N SER A 73 12.39 8.68 2.34
CA SER A 73 11.75 9.94 2.72
C SER A 73 10.45 10.16 1.93
N VAL A 74 9.40 10.61 2.62
CA VAL A 74 8.11 10.91 2.01
C VAL A 74 8.24 12.14 1.09
N ILE A 75 7.77 12.00 -0.15
CA ILE A 75 7.60 13.08 -1.15
C ILE A 75 6.18 13.63 -1.07
N TYR A 76 5.20 12.73 -1.03
CA TYR A 76 3.78 13.05 -1.03
C TYR A 76 3.07 12.23 0.04
N ASP A 77 2.22 12.90 0.80
CA ASP A 77 1.20 12.29 1.64
C ASP A 77 -0.05 13.15 1.51
N LEU A 78 -0.94 12.75 0.61
CA LEU A 78 -2.09 13.54 0.21
C LEU A 78 -3.36 12.73 0.37
N MET A 79 -4.44 13.39 0.77
CA MET A 79 -5.77 12.82 0.67
C MET A 79 -6.41 13.24 -0.66
N ILE A 80 -6.82 12.28 -1.47
CA ILE A 80 -7.41 12.53 -2.80
C ILE A 80 -8.86 12.04 -2.82
N ASN A 81 -9.77 12.85 -3.36
CA ASN A 81 -11.14 12.46 -3.65
C ASN A 81 -11.43 12.62 -5.15
N ARG A 82 -11.65 11.50 -5.84
CA ARG A 82 -11.94 11.44 -7.29
C ARG A 82 -10.92 12.20 -8.16
N GLY A 83 -9.64 12.06 -7.85
CA GLY A 83 -8.55 12.71 -8.58
C GLY A 83 -8.27 14.16 -8.20
N THR A 84 -9.02 14.74 -7.24
CA THR A 84 -8.77 16.08 -6.72
C THR A 84 -8.24 16.01 -5.28
N TYR A 85 -7.29 16.87 -4.94
CA TYR A 85 -6.81 17.00 -3.57
C TYR A 85 -7.95 17.40 -2.62
N ALA A 86 -8.10 16.65 -1.55
CA ALA A 86 -9.21 16.73 -0.61
C ALA A 86 -8.85 17.42 0.72
N GLY A 87 -7.62 17.96 0.84
CA GLY A 87 -7.13 18.58 2.08
C GLY A 87 -6.44 17.60 3.02
N ASP A 88 -5.64 18.11 3.95
CA ASP A 88 -4.86 17.31 4.91
C ASP A 88 -5.69 16.81 6.12
N ASN A 89 -6.97 17.19 6.22
CA ASN A 89 -7.81 16.95 7.40
C ASN A 89 -8.77 15.75 7.24
N LEU A 90 -8.20 14.56 7.07
CA LEU A 90 -8.90 13.29 7.39
C LEU A 90 -8.08 12.41 8.36
N PHE A 91 -7.05 12.97 8.98
CA PHE A 91 -6.33 12.41 10.12
C PHE A 91 -6.55 13.27 11.38
N ASP A 92 -7.79 13.63 11.67
CA ASP A 92 -8.10 14.07 13.03
C ASP A 92 -8.16 12.82 13.92
N GLU A 93 -7.13 12.70 14.77
CA GLU A 93 -6.98 11.83 15.94
C GLU A 93 -7.08 10.30 15.71
N ASP A 94 -5.90 9.66 15.65
CA ASP A 94 -5.55 8.35 16.27
C ASP A 94 -4.60 7.51 15.39
N ALA A 95 -3.50 8.11 14.97
CA ALA A 95 -2.32 7.38 14.48
C ALA A 95 -1.33 7.04 15.61
N SER A 96 -1.76 7.14 16.87
CA SER A 96 -1.07 6.52 18.00
C SER A 96 -1.43 5.04 18.08
N ARG A 97 -0.88 4.22 17.17
CA ARG A 97 -0.60 2.77 17.37
C ARG A 97 -0.33 2.00 16.05
N ALA A 98 0.81 2.27 15.42
CA ALA A 98 1.46 1.23 14.60
C ALA A 98 2.99 1.40 14.52
N SER A 99 3.63 1.91 15.57
CA SER A 99 4.91 1.33 15.97
C SER A 99 4.55 0.35 17.08
N SER A 100 4.53 -0.94 16.76
CA SER A 100 4.55 -1.97 17.78
C SER A 100 5.81 -1.73 18.62
N GLU A 101 5.64 -1.10 19.78
CA GLU A 101 6.52 -1.32 20.91
C GLU A 101 6.63 -2.83 21.05
N ILE A 102 7.81 -3.36 20.74
CA ILE A 102 8.23 -4.65 21.28
C ILE A 102 8.39 -4.34 22.77
N GLU A 103 7.30 -4.47 23.52
CA GLU A 103 7.39 -4.63 24.97
C GLU A 103 8.14 -5.95 25.16
N ASP A 104 9.41 -5.83 25.52
CA ASP A 104 10.19 -6.89 26.14
C ASP A 104 9.43 -7.35 27.38
N ARG A 105 8.57 -8.34 27.17
CA ARG A 105 8.00 -9.16 28.24
C ARG A 105 9.17 -9.98 28.80
N GLU A 106 9.92 -9.38 29.72
CA GLU A 106 10.68 -10.11 30.73
C GLU A 106 9.68 -11.01 31.45
N GLY A 107 9.54 -12.24 30.96
CA GLY A 107 8.83 -13.29 31.65
C GLY A 107 9.63 -13.65 32.90
N GLU A 108 9.33 -12.97 34.00
CA GLU A 108 9.62 -13.48 35.33
C GLU A 108 9.08 -14.92 35.39
N SER A 109 10.00 -15.87 35.46
CA SER A 109 9.66 -17.27 35.70
C SER A 109 9.16 -17.37 37.14
N PRO A 110 7.94 -17.87 37.40
CA PRO A 110 7.56 -18.19 38.77
C PRO A 110 8.40 -19.38 39.22
N ASP A 111 9.17 -19.17 40.29
CA ASP A 111 9.80 -20.21 41.11
C ASP A 111 8.78 -21.31 41.40
N ASN A 112 8.93 -22.45 40.75
CA ASN A 112 8.22 -23.67 41.12
C ASN A 112 9.13 -24.50 42.04
N ASP A 113 9.21 -24.06 43.30
CA ASP A 113 9.58 -24.94 44.40
C ASP A 113 8.43 -25.92 44.63
N GLN A 114 8.62 -27.16 44.16
CA GLN A 114 7.99 -28.33 44.77
C GLN A 114 9.04 -29.43 44.92
N SER A 115 9.76 -29.33 46.04
CA SER A 115 10.31 -30.48 46.73
C SER A 115 9.18 -31.24 47.44
N GLN A 116 8.76 -32.40 46.90
CA GLN A 116 8.09 -33.44 47.67
C GLN A 116 8.63 -34.83 47.30
N GLU A 117 9.17 -35.46 48.35
CA GLU A 117 9.51 -36.88 48.62
C GLU A 117 10.60 -37.59 47.81
#